data_AF-A0A1V6QLZ2-F1
#
_entry.id   AF-A0A1V6QLZ2-F1
#
_cell.length_a   1.000
_cell.length_b   1.000
_cell.length_c   1.000
_cell.angle_alpha   90.00
_cell.angle_beta   90.00
_cell.angle_gamma   90.00
#
_symmetry.space_group_name_H-M   'P 1'
#
loop_
_entity.id
_entity.type
_entity.pdbx_description
1 polymer ?
#
loop_
_entity_poly.entity_id
_entity_poly.type
_entity_poly.pdbx_seq_one_letter_code
_entity_poly.pdbx_strand_id
1 'polypeptide(L)'
;MSKWELDGGSGPPFAVFRYLCHSATESDKKAFMRIYFQIPIARTEQQRPEVRQRQAAPPRKHRELDVLKDLKLRQCPVVPTLLAYKEGKQGNDGVVPDGYITYVVWDKVPGKSLNQDQFWDIKSGPLREAVRAKFRDVWY
;
A
#
# COMPACT_ATOMS: atom_id res chain seq x y z
N MET A 1 9.05 -11.55 27.25
CA MET A 1 9.60 -11.36 25.90
C MET A 1 9.33 -9.94 25.48
N SER A 2 10.39 -9.19 25.22
CA SER A 2 10.38 -7.83 24.68
C SER A 2 9.98 -7.84 23.21
N LYS A 3 9.56 -6.67 22.71
CA LYS A 3 9.19 -6.47 21.30
C LYS A 3 10.34 -6.81 20.34
N TRP A 4 11.57 -6.47 20.72
CA TRP A 4 12.79 -6.76 19.95
C TRP A 4 13.11 -8.26 19.86
N GLU A 5 12.87 -9.01 20.94
CA GLU A 5 13.01 -10.47 20.95
C GLU A 5 11.98 -11.17 20.03
N LEU A 6 10.89 -10.48 19.69
CA LEU A 6 9.79 -11.00 18.89
C LEU A 6 9.88 -10.65 17.40
N ASP A 7 10.40 -9.48 17.04
CA ASP A 7 10.41 -8.99 15.65
C ASP A 7 11.82 -8.84 15.02
N GLY A 8 12.89 -9.10 15.79
CA GLY A 8 14.27 -9.01 15.30
C GLY A 8 14.64 -7.62 14.77
N GLY A 9 13.89 -6.57 15.14
CA GLY A 9 14.06 -5.20 14.64
C GLY A 9 13.52 -4.94 13.24
N SER A 10 12.88 -5.92 12.59
CA SER A 10 12.22 -5.73 11.28
C SER A 10 10.83 -5.06 11.39
N GLY A 11 10.38 -4.86 12.63
CA GLY A 11 9.03 -4.39 12.95
C GLY A 11 7.98 -5.48 12.73
N PRO A 12 6.70 -5.18 13.04
CA PRO A 12 5.61 -6.14 12.90
C PRO A 12 5.51 -6.64 11.44
N PRO A 13 5.38 -7.96 11.23
CA PRO A 13 5.19 -8.51 9.90
C PRO A 13 3.84 -8.07 9.34
N PHE A 14 3.76 -7.93 8.02
CA PHE A 14 2.55 -7.49 7.35
C PHE A 14 2.39 -8.13 5.98
N ALA A 15 1.14 -8.25 5.55
CA ALA A 15 0.77 -8.64 4.21
C ALA A 15 0.24 -7.43 3.43
N VAL A 16 0.32 -7.54 2.11
CA VAL A 16 -0.18 -6.52 1.18
C VAL A 16 -1.07 -7.20 0.16
N PHE A 17 -2.31 -6.71 0.06
CA PHE A 17 -3.26 -7.18 -0.94
C PHE A 17 -3.59 -6.04 -1.89
N ARG A 18 -3.71 -6.33 -3.18
CA ARG A 18 -4.12 -5.37 -4.19
C ARG A 18 -5.33 -5.90 -4.95
N TYR A 19 -6.39 -5.09 -5.00
CA TYR A 19 -7.63 -5.40 -5.68
C TYR A 19 -7.87 -4.37 -6.79
N LEU A 20 -8.50 -4.83 -7.88
CA LEU A 20 -9.18 -3.96 -8.83
C LEU A 20 -10.61 -3.79 -8.34
N CYS A 21 -11.01 -2.54 -8.12
CA CYS A 21 -12.34 -2.18 -7.63
C CYS A 21 -13.05 -1.30 -8.67
N HIS A 22 -14.36 -1.18 -8.54
CA HIS A 22 -15.18 -0.23 -9.27
C HIS A 22 -16.07 0.55 -8.30
N SER A 23 -16.52 1.74 -8.69
CA SER A 23 -17.50 2.48 -7.89
C SER A 23 -18.81 1.68 -7.79
N ALA A 24 -19.46 1.75 -6.63
CA ALA A 24 -20.79 1.18 -6.42
C ALA A 24 -21.88 1.94 -7.19
N THR A 25 -21.65 3.23 -7.46
CA THR A 25 -22.59 4.09 -8.21
C THR A 25 -22.26 4.16 -9.70
N GLU A 26 -21.00 3.92 -10.08
CA GLU A 26 -20.50 4.09 -11.45
C GLU A 26 -19.52 2.97 -11.80
N SER A 27 -20.02 1.85 -12.36
CA SER A 27 -19.22 0.66 -12.65
C SER A 27 -18.01 0.90 -13.57
N ASP A 28 -18.08 1.92 -14.42
CA ASP A 28 -17.00 2.29 -15.35
C ASP A 28 -15.82 2.97 -14.66
N LYS A 29 -16.04 3.58 -13.48
CA LYS A 29 -14.99 4.17 -12.67
C LYS A 29 -14.24 3.08 -11.92
N LYS A 30 -13.09 2.68 -12.46
CA LYS A 30 -12.21 1.68 -11.88
C LYS A 30 -11.13 2.33 -11.01
N ALA A 31 -10.83 1.67 -9.89
CA ALA A 31 -9.79 2.07 -8.96
C ALA A 31 -8.95 0.86 -8.55
N PHE A 32 -7.74 1.11 -8.06
CA PHE A 32 -7.01 0.11 -7.31
C PHE A 32 -7.21 0.34 -5.81
N MET A 33 -7.39 -0.73 -5.07
CA MET A 33 -7.37 -0.72 -3.61
C MET A 33 -6.19 -1.56 -3.15
N ARG A 34 -5.37 -0.99 -2.26
CA ARG A 34 -4.36 -1.75 -1.53
C ARG A 34 -4.69 -1.78 -0.05
N ILE A 35 -4.54 -2.97 0.53
CA ILE A 35 -4.71 -3.20 1.95
C ILE A 35 -3.36 -3.61 2.50
N TYR A 36 -2.82 -2.77 3.39
CA TYR A 36 -1.71 -3.13 4.26
C TYR A 36 -2.27 -3.63 5.56
N PHE A 37 -1.84 -4.79 6.01
CA PHE A 37 -2.48 -5.46 7.11
C PHE A 37 -1.46 -6.25 7.93
N GLN A 38 -1.44 -6.03 9.26
CA GLN A 38 -0.52 -6.73 10.15
C GLN A 38 -0.86 -8.23 10.24
N ILE A 39 0.15 -9.08 10.08
CA ILE A 39 -0.01 -10.53 10.22
C ILE A 39 0.65 -11.04 11.51
N PRO A 40 0.31 -12.26 11.98
CA PRO A 40 1.00 -12.85 13.11
C PRO A 40 2.50 -13.01 12.85
N ILE A 41 3.28 -13.00 13.93
CA ILE A 41 4.66 -13.46 13.92
C ILE A 41 4.68 -14.93 13.50
N ALA A 42 5.67 -15.29 12.68
CA ALA A 42 5.82 -16.65 12.19
C ALA A 42 5.73 -17.66 13.33
N ARG A 43 4.99 -18.76 13.12
CA ARG A 43 4.72 -19.84 14.10
C ARG A 43 3.73 -19.48 15.21
N THR A 44 3.07 -18.33 15.16
CA THR A 44 2.00 -17.95 16.10
C THR A 44 0.62 -17.89 15.45
N GLU A 45 0.51 -18.25 14.18
CA GLU A 45 -0.69 -18.09 13.35
C GLU A 45 -1.89 -18.86 13.91
N GLN A 46 -1.65 -20.05 14.46
CA GLN A 46 -2.67 -20.93 15.05
C GLN A 46 -2.86 -20.71 16.56
N GLN A 47 -2.12 -19.79 17.17
CA GLN A 47 -2.31 -19.49 18.59
C GLN A 47 -3.63 -18.75 18.83
N ARG A 48 -4.07 -18.79 20.09
CA ARG A 48 -5.30 -18.13 20.51
C ARG A 48 -5.28 -16.62 20.18
N PRO A 49 -6.44 -16.02 19.87
CA PRO A 49 -6.52 -14.60 19.51
C PRO A 49 -5.84 -13.67 20.51
N GLU A 50 -5.88 -13.96 21.81
CA GLU A 50 -5.28 -13.13 22.87
C GLU A 50 -3.74 -13.13 22.79
N VAL A 51 -3.14 -14.22 22.31
CA VAL A 51 -1.69 -14.30 22.11
C VAL A 51 -1.29 -13.52 20.86
N ARG A 52 -2.08 -13.60 19.79
CA ARG A 52 -1.87 -12.81 18.57
C ARG A 52 -2.10 -11.32 18.83
N GLN A 53 -3.12 -10.95 19.60
CA GLN A 53 -3.42 -9.56 19.98
C GLN A 53 -2.27 -8.87 20.69
N ARG A 54 -1.50 -9.60 21.52
CA ARG A 54 -0.29 -9.05 22.17
C ARG A 54 0.80 -8.61 21.19
N GLN A 55 0.71 -9.05 19.94
CA GLN A 55 1.63 -8.66 18.86
C GLN A 55 1.18 -7.38 18.15
N ALA A 56 -0.04 -6.89 18.43
CA ALA A 56 -0.60 -5.69 17.82
C ALA A 56 0.37 -4.51 17.94
N ALA A 57 0.70 -3.92 16.80
CA ALA A 57 1.60 -2.80 16.72
C ALA A 57 0.83 -1.52 16.36
N PRO A 58 1.36 -0.33 16.71
CA PRO A 58 0.79 0.92 16.24
C PRO A 58 0.79 0.99 14.70
N PRO A 59 -0.08 1.83 14.10
CA PRO A 59 -0.13 2.01 12.66
C PRO A 59 1.24 2.26 12.04
N ARG A 60 1.55 1.45 11.02
CA ARG A 60 2.79 1.59 10.25
C ARG A 60 2.62 2.66 9.18
N LYS A 61 3.61 3.55 9.07
CA LYS A 61 3.67 4.49 7.94
C LYS A 61 4.00 3.74 6.65
N HIS A 62 3.17 3.93 5.63
CA HIS A 62 3.38 3.35 4.31
C HIS A 62 3.74 4.45 3.32
N ARG A 63 4.96 4.37 2.78
CA ARG A 63 5.50 5.37 1.84
C ARG A 63 4.55 5.66 0.67
N GLU A 64 3.84 4.67 0.17
CA GLU A 64 2.86 4.87 -0.90
C GLU A 64 1.73 5.82 -0.47
N LEU A 65 1.16 5.64 0.72
CA LEU A 65 0.10 6.51 1.21
C LEU A 65 0.61 7.94 1.43
N ASP A 66 1.79 8.09 2.01
CA ASP A 66 2.40 9.41 2.26
C ASP A 66 2.68 10.15 0.94
N VAL A 67 3.24 9.45 -0.05
CA VAL A 67 3.52 10.01 -1.39
C VAL A 67 2.23 10.37 -2.11
N LEU A 68 1.20 9.52 -2.08
CA LEU A 68 -0.09 9.79 -2.70
C LEU A 68 -0.83 10.98 -2.04
N LYS A 69 -0.70 11.14 -0.72
CA LYS A 69 -1.23 12.31 0.01
C LYS A 69 -0.54 13.61 -0.45
N ASP A 70 0.78 13.63 -0.49
CA ASP A 70 1.56 14.80 -0.91
C ASP A 70 1.30 15.16 -2.39
N LEU A 71 1.27 14.17 -3.28
CA LEU A 71 0.97 14.36 -4.70
C LEU A 71 -0.43 14.93 -4.94
N LYS A 72 -1.43 14.45 -4.17
CA LYS A 72 -2.80 14.99 -4.24
C LYS A 72 -2.86 16.43 -3.74
N LEU A 73 -2.17 16.75 -2.64
CA LEU A 73 -2.08 18.11 -2.11
C LEU A 73 -1.50 19.09 -3.14
N ARG A 74 -0.50 18.65 -3.90
CA ARG A 74 0.14 19.43 -4.97
C ARG A 74 -0.63 19.43 -6.30
N GLN A 75 -1.76 18.73 -6.38
CA GLN A 75 -2.55 18.58 -7.61
C GLN A 75 -1.74 18.07 -8.81
N CYS A 76 -0.79 17.15 -8.58
CA CYS A 76 0.09 16.61 -9.61
C CYS A 76 -0.71 15.88 -10.71
N PRO A 77 -0.72 16.35 -11.98
CA PRO A 77 -1.57 15.78 -13.04
C PRO A 77 -1.03 14.48 -13.65
N VAL A 78 0.20 14.08 -13.35
CA VAL A 78 0.89 12.93 -13.99
C VAL A 78 0.90 11.66 -13.14
N VAL A 79 0.15 11.64 -12.04
CA VAL A 79 0.03 10.50 -11.13
C VAL A 79 -1.43 10.13 -10.91
N PRO A 80 -1.73 8.86 -10.55
CA PRO A 80 -3.06 8.50 -10.11
C PRO A 80 -3.49 9.32 -8.89
N THR A 81 -4.73 9.80 -8.88
CA THR A 81 -5.25 10.55 -7.74
C THR A 81 -5.57 9.60 -6.59
N LEU A 82 -5.19 9.99 -5.37
CA LEU A 82 -5.66 9.34 -4.15
C LEU A 82 -7.16 9.61 -3.98
N LEU A 83 -7.98 8.58 -4.11
CA LEU A 83 -9.42 8.71 -3.97
C LEU A 83 -9.83 8.71 -2.50
N ALA A 84 -9.35 7.72 -1.75
CA ALA A 84 -9.66 7.56 -0.34
C ALA A 84 -8.56 6.76 0.38
N TYR A 85 -8.50 6.89 1.69
CA TYR A 85 -7.74 5.99 2.55
C TYR A 85 -8.44 5.84 3.90
N LYS A 86 -8.16 4.73 4.58
CA LYS A 86 -8.64 4.48 5.95
C LYS A 86 -7.56 3.76 6.73
N GLU A 87 -7.14 4.37 7.82
CA GLU A 87 -6.23 3.76 8.80
C GLU A 87 -7.06 3.29 10.00
N GLY A 88 -6.75 2.14 10.55
CA GLY A 88 -7.50 1.59 11.66
C GLY A 88 -6.83 0.37 12.29
N LYS A 89 -7.64 -0.31 13.11
CA LYS A 89 -7.27 -1.55 13.77
C LYS A 89 -8.13 -2.71 13.26
N GLN A 90 -7.57 -3.91 13.32
CA GLN A 90 -8.29 -5.13 13.08
C GLN A 90 -9.30 -5.38 14.21
N GLY A 91 -10.46 -5.95 13.84
CA GLY A 91 -11.45 -6.38 14.82
C GLY A 91 -11.01 -7.62 15.62
N ASN A 92 -11.87 -8.06 16.53
CA ASN A 92 -11.60 -9.20 17.41
C ASN A 92 -11.35 -10.51 16.66
N ASP A 93 -11.95 -10.67 15.47
CA ASP A 93 -11.78 -11.84 14.61
C ASP A 93 -10.61 -11.69 13.61
N GLY A 94 -9.83 -10.61 13.72
CA GLY A 94 -8.65 -10.38 12.89
C GLY A 94 -7.56 -11.42 13.13
N VAL A 95 -6.66 -11.60 12.14
CA VAL A 95 -5.50 -12.49 12.37
C VAL A 95 -4.47 -11.86 13.31
N VAL A 96 -4.52 -10.55 13.56
CA VAL A 96 -3.91 -9.91 14.73
C VAL A 96 -4.93 -8.94 15.30
N PRO A 97 -5.77 -9.36 16.28
CA PRO A 97 -6.74 -8.46 16.89
C PRO A 97 -6.04 -7.20 17.41
N ASP A 98 -6.66 -6.03 17.26
CA ASP A 98 -6.07 -4.70 17.51
C ASP A 98 -4.81 -4.34 16.71
N GLY A 99 -4.27 -5.25 15.89
CA GLY A 99 -3.19 -4.97 14.95
C GLY A 99 -3.63 -3.95 13.90
N TYR A 100 -2.68 -3.28 13.26
CA TYR A 100 -3.04 -2.23 12.31
C TYR A 100 -3.59 -2.79 10.99
N ILE A 101 -4.42 -1.98 10.33
CA ILE A 101 -4.90 -2.19 8.97
C ILE A 101 -5.06 -0.83 8.26
N THR A 102 -4.56 -0.74 7.04
CA THR A 102 -4.60 0.49 6.23
C THR A 102 -5.10 0.19 4.82
N TYR A 103 -6.19 0.83 4.44
CA TYR A 103 -6.77 0.80 3.10
C TYR A 103 -6.33 2.05 2.34
N VAL A 104 -5.88 1.88 1.10
CA VAL A 104 -5.50 2.96 0.20
C VAL A 104 -6.19 2.73 -1.14
N VAL A 105 -6.91 3.72 -1.64
CA VAL A 105 -7.65 3.65 -2.90
C VAL A 105 -7.20 4.77 -3.82
N TRP A 106 -6.78 4.44 -5.03
CA TRP A 106 -6.37 5.40 -6.04
C TRP A 106 -6.90 5.04 -7.42
N ASP A 107 -6.96 6.03 -8.31
CA ASP A 107 -7.49 5.86 -9.65
C ASP A 107 -6.76 4.79 -10.46
N LYS A 108 -7.52 4.03 -11.25
CA LYS A 108 -6.95 3.29 -12.37
C LYS A 108 -6.88 4.22 -13.58
N VAL A 109 -5.70 4.77 -13.84
CA VAL A 109 -5.45 5.61 -15.02
C VAL A 109 -5.63 4.83 -16.34
N PRO A 110 -6.02 5.51 -17.44
CA PRO A 110 -6.04 4.92 -18.77
C PRO A 110 -4.63 4.55 -19.23
N GLY A 111 -4.55 3.62 -20.19
CA GLY A 111 -3.28 3.15 -20.76
C GLY A 111 -2.92 1.72 -20.35
N LYS A 112 -1.71 1.31 -20.78
CA LYS A 112 -1.16 -0.02 -20.52
C LYS A 112 -0.05 0.10 -19.48
N SER A 113 -0.03 -0.81 -18.51
CA SER A 113 1.11 -0.92 -17.59
C SER A 113 2.36 -1.22 -18.42
N LEU A 114 3.43 -0.48 -18.15
CA LEU A 114 4.74 -0.85 -18.68
C LEU A 114 5.13 -2.18 -18.05
N ASN A 115 5.52 -3.15 -18.87
CA ASN A 115 6.09 -4.40 -18.38
C ASN A 115 7.44 -4.07 -17.73
N GLN A 116 7.69 -4.63 -16.55
CA GLN A 116 8.89 -4.31 -15.77
C GLN A 116 10.18 -4.70 -16.50
N ASP A 117 10.23 -5.90 -17.09
CA ASP A 117 11.37 -6.39 -17.86
C ASP A 117 11.62 -5.49 -19.08
N GLN A 118 10.56 -5.12 -19.79
CA GLN A 118 10.65 -4.20 -20.92
C GLN A 118 11.09 -2.79 -20.50
N PHE A 119 10.62 -2.29 -19.37
CA PHE A 119 10.95 -0.95 -18.89
C PHE A 119 12.41 -0.84 -18.46
N TRP A 120 12.98 -1.91 -17.89
CA TRP A 120 14.37 -1.96 -17.45
C TRP A 120 15.36 -2.48 -18.49
N ASP A 121 14.88 -2.96 -19.64
CA ASP A 121 15.73 -3.32 -20.78
C ASP A 121 16.67 -2.17 -21.16
N ILE A 122 17.92 -2.49 -21.51
CA ILE A 122 18.95 -1.49 -21.86
C ILE A 122 18.47 -0.58 -23.01
N LYS A 123 17.74 -1.13 -23.99
CA LYS A 123 17.21 -0.41 -25.16
C LYS A 123 16.08 0.56 -24.80
N SER A 124 15.42 0.38 -23.65
CA SER A 124 14.36 1.25 -23.16
C SER A 124 14.86 2.53 -22.46
N GLY A 125 16.15 2.87 -22.60
CA GLY A 125 16.73 4.11 -22.08
C GLY A 125 15.93 5.37 -22.46
N PRO A 126 15.62 5.59 -23.75
CA PRO A 126 14.82 6.74 -24.18
C PRO A 126 13.41 6.78 -23.56
N LEU A 127 12.75 5.63 -23.39
CA LEU A 127 11.45 5.53 -22.71
C LEU A 127 11.56 5.99 -21.25
N ARG A 128 12.60 5.55 -20.52
CA ARG A 128 12.83 5.96 -19.13
C ARG A 128 13.06 7.47 -19.01
N GLU A 129 13.81 8.06 -19.93
CA GLU A 129 14.01 9.52 -19.95
C GLU A 129 12.72 10.29 -20.27
N ALA A 130 11.92 9.81 -21.22
CA ALA A 130 10.62 10.43 -21.51
C ALA A 130 9.68 10.41 -20.29
N VAL A 131 9.64 9.28 -19.55
CA VAL A 131 8.90 9.19 -18.28
C VAL A 131 9.45 10.18 -17.26
N ARG A 132 10.77 10.18 -17.02
CA ARG A 132 11.40 11.10 -16.05
C ARG A 132 11.17 12.57 -16.38
N ALA A 133 11.25 12.95 -17.66
CA ALA A 133 11.00 14.32 -18.10
C ALA A 133 9.58 14.78 -17.72
N LYS A 134 8.57 13.94 -17.94
CA LYS A 134 7.18 14.25 -17.54
C LYS A 134 6.99 14.40 -16.04
N PHE A 135 7.71 13.63 -15.23
CA PHE A 135 7.71 13.82 -13.77
C PHE A 135 8.47 15.09 -13.34
N ARG A 136 9.58 15.43 -14.01
CA ARG A 136 10.38 16.62 -13.69
C ARG A 136 9.64 17.93 -13.99
N ASP A 137 8.97 18.04 -15.14
CA ASP A 137 8.15 19.21 -15.53
C ASP A 137 7.08 19.58 -14.49
N VAL A 138 6.68 18.60 -13.66
CA VAL A 138 5.61 18.74 -12.69
C VAL A 138 6.14 18.91 -11.26
N TRP A 139 7.40 18.59 -11.02
CA TRP A 139 8.00 18.51 -9.67
C TRP A 139 9.06 19.58 -9.39
N TYR A 140 9.50 20.34 -10.41
CA TYR A 140 10.33 21.55 -10.28
C TYR A 140 9.52 22.80 -10.61
#